data_AF-A0A834A6X7-F1
#
_entry.id   AF-A0A834A6X7-F1
#
_cell.length_a   1.000
_cell.length_b   1.000
_cell.length_c   1.000
_cell.angle_alpha   90.00
_cell.angle_beta   90.00
_cell.angle_gamma   90.00
#
_symmetry.space_group_name_H-M   'P 1'
#
loop_
_entity.id
_entity.type
_entity.pdbx_description
1 polymer ?
#
loop_
_entity_poly.entity_id
_entity_poly.type
_entity_poly.pdbx_seq_one_letter_code
_entity_poly.pdbx_strand_id
1 'polypeptide(L)'
;MFATVAGISQRAPVHWSENVTGAAVCFPYVIALDDEFITVHSMLDQQLKQTLPFKEGHILQDFEGRVIVATSKAVYILVPLPLEKQIQDLLASHRVEEALVLAKGARRNIPKEKFQVMYRRVLQQAGFIQFAQLQFLEAKELFRSGQLDVRELISLYPFLLPTSSSFTRSHPPLHEYADLNQLTQGDQEKMAKCKRFLMSYLNEVRSTEVANGYKEDIDTALLKLYAEADHDSLLDLLVTENSCLLTDSAAWLEKHKKYFALGLLYHYNNQDAAAVQLWVNIVNGDIHDSTRSDLYEYVIDFLTYSSDQELVWKYADWALQKSEEVGVQVFTKRHLEEEQNSFNPDDILTCLKKYPDALVKYLEHLVMDRKLQREEYHTHLAVLYLDKVLQQRPSADSMGTEVTEAQAKLRHLLQKSDVYRVRFLMGKEYLH
;
A
#
# COMPACT_ATOMS: atom_id res chain seq x y z
N MET A 1 32.72 39.10 -5.57
CA MET A 1 34.13 39.43 -5.32
C MET A 1 34.90 38.11 -5.33
N PHE A 2 35.82 37.86 -6.26
CA PHE A 2 36.50 36.56 -6.38
C PHE A 2 37.70 36.44 -5.43
N ALA A 3 38.31 37.57 -5.10
CA ALA A 3 39.28 37.72 -4.03
C ALA A 3 38.87 38.89 -3.13
N THR A 4 39.27 38.84 -1.87
CA THR A 4 39.16 39.96 -0.94
C THR A 4 40.08 41.11 -1.37
N VAL A 5 39.90 42.29 -0.77
CA VAL A 5 40.83 43.43 -0.92
C VAL A 5 42.27 43.10 -0.52
N ALA A 6 42.48 42.02 0.25
CA ALA A 6 43.79 41.49 0.62
C ALA A 6 44.36 40.49 -0.40
N GLY A 7 43.72 40.29 -1.56
CA GLY A 7 44.13 39.32 -2.57
C GLY A 7 43.85 37.86 -2.21
N ILE A 8 43.17 37.60 -1.08
CA ILE A 8 42.83 36.24 -0.63
C ILE A 8 41.61 35.75 -1.39
N SER A 9 41.76 34.66 -2.14
CA SER A 9 40.65 33.99 -2.81
C SER A 9 39.61 33.53 -1.79
N GLN A 10 38.34 33.81 -2.05
CA GLN A 10 37.23 33.31 -1.23
C GLN A 10 36.88 31.85 -1.54
N ARG A 11 37.50 31.25 -2.56
CA ARG A 11 37.34 29.86 -2.96
C ARG A 11 38.70 29.15 -2.91
N ALA A 12 38.69 27.86 -2.59
CA ALA A 12 39.92 27.06 -2.59
C ALA A 12 40.60 27.15 -3.98
N PRO A 13 41.92 27.40 -4.03
CA PRO A 13 42.67 27.50 -5.27
C PRO A 13 42.86 26.11 -5.90
N VAL A 14 42.92 26.06 -7.23
CA VAL A 14 43.34 24.83 -7.93
C VAL A 14 44.86 24.79 -7.92
N HIS A 15 45.43 23.66 -7.49
CA HIS A 15 46.88 23.45 -7.47
C HIS A 15 47.37 22.99 -8.84
N TRP A 16 48.27 23.74 -9.49
CA TRP A 16 48.85 23.42 -10.80
C TRP A 16 50.37 23.21 -10.70
N SER A 17 50.97 22.70 -11.78
CA SER A 17 52.42 22.56 -11.92
C SER A 17 53.13 23.91 -11.85
N GLU A 18 54.41 23.87 -11.46
CA GLU A 18 55.27 25.05 -11.56
C GLU A 18 55.52 25.38 -13.05
N ASN A 19 55.62 26.66 -13.40
CA ASN A 19 55.87 27.15 -14.77
C ASN A 19 54.74 26.97 -15.80
N VAL A 20 53.48 27.15 -15.39
CA VAL A 20 52.35 27.24 -16.34
C VAL A 20 52.56 28.40 -17.33
N THR A 21 52.63 28.07 -18.61
CA THR A 21 52.83 29.02 -19.73
C THR A 21 51.51 29.41 -20.40
N GLY A 22 50.46 28.61 -20.24
CA GLY A 22 49.12 28.91 -20.76
C GLY A 22 48.01 28.26 -19.94
N ALA A 23 46.82 28.85 -19.96
CA ALA A 23 45.64 28.30 -19.32
C ALA A 23 44.36 28.61 -20.11
N ALA A 24 43.46 27.63 -20.19
CA ALA A 24 42.15 27.77 -20.82
C ALA A 24 41.05 27.14 -19.97
N VAL A 25 39.82 27.63 -20.12
CA VAL A 25 38.65 27.10 -19.40
C VAL A 25 37.68 26.51 -20.42
N CYS A 26 37.34 25.23 -20.26
CA CYS A 26 36.32 24.55 -21.04
C CYS A 26 35.46 23.74 -20.07
N PHE A 27 34.30 24.28 -19.68
CA PHE A 27 33.46 23.69 -18.63
C PHE A 27 33.22 22.18 -18.83
N PRO A 28 33.41 21.35 -17.79
CA PRO A 28 33.71 21.68 -16.39
C PRO A 28 35.22 21.76 -16.06
N TYR A 29 36.11 21.84 -17.04
CA TYR A 29 37.55 21.70 -16.85
C TYR A 29 38.33 23.02 -16.96
N VAL A 30 39.40 23.13 -16.17
CA VAL A 30 40.48 24.09 -16.36
C VAL A 30 41.68 23.33 -16.89
N ILE A 31 42.27 23.84 -17.97
CA ILE A 31 43.38 23.21 -18.65
C ILE A 31 44.57 24.15 -18.49
N ALA A 32 45.70 23.61 -18.08
CA ALA A 32 46.96 24.32 -17.98
C ALA A 32 48.00 23.65 -18.88
N LEU A 33 48.87 24.46 -19.46
CA LEU A 33 50.02 24.04 -20.28
C LEU A 33 51.28 24.46 -19.55
N ASP A 34 52.19 23.53 -19.34
CA ASP A 34 53.58 23.78 -18.94
C ASP A 34 54.55 23.32 -20.04
N ASP A 35 55.85 23.29 -19.74
CA ASP A 35 56.89 22.95 -20.72
C ASP A 35 56.83 21.50 -21.24
N GLU A 36 56.22 20.59 -20.47
CA GLU A 36 56.22 19.15 -20.76
C GLU A 36 54.81 18.53 -20.88
N PHE A 37 53.81 19.16 -20.27
CA PHE A 37 52.49 18.59 -20.07
C PHE A 37 51.35 19.57 -20.29
N ILE A 38 50.22 19.03 -20.74
CA ILE A 38 48.92 19.64 -20.57
C ILE A 38 48.23 18.93 -19.40
N THR A 39 47.83 19.69 -18.39
CA THR A 39 47.12 19.17 -17.22
C THR A 39 45.66 19.64 -17.23
N VAL A 40 44.75 18.72 -16.97
CA VAL A 40 43.30 18.95 -16.98
C VAL A 40 42.77 18.79 -15.56
N HIS A 41 42.31 19.88 -14.98
CA HIS A 41 41.73 19.92 -13.65
C HIS A 41 40.22 20.12 -13.75
N SER A 42 39.46 19.51 -12.85
CA SER A 42 38.02 19.70 -12.78
C SER A 42 37.68 20.90 -11.90
N MET A 43 36.78 21.76 -12.37
CA MET A 43 36.23 22.85 -11.58
C MET A 43 35.25 22.37 -10.51
N LEU A 44 34.83 21.10 -10.56
CA LEU A 44 33.82 20.54 -9.66
C LEU A 44 34.42 20.14 -8.32
N ASP A 45 35.56 19.44 -8.36
CA ASP A 45 36.26 18.89 -7.19
C ASP A 45 37.71 19.41 -7.05
N GLN A 46 38.15 20.27 -7.98
CA GLN A 46 39.48 20.89 -7.99
C GLN A 46 40.63 19.88 -8.13
N GLN A 47 40.32 18.64 -8.53
CA GLN A 47 41.31 17.58 -8.70
C GLN A 47 41.83 17.51 -10.14
N LEU A 48 43.09 17.09 -10.28
CA LEU A 48 43.68 16.70 -11.55
C LEU A 48 42.97 15.45 -12.09
N LYS A 49 42.44 15.54 -13.31
CA LYS A 49 41.73 14.46 -13.99
C LYS A 49 42.61 13.76 -15.03
N GLN A 50 43.48 14.51 -15.69
CA GLN A 50 44.30 13.98 -16.77
C GLN A 50 45.58 14.79 -16.93
N THR A 51 46.66 14.09 -17.25
CA THR A 51 47.93 14.67 -17.69
C THR A 51 48.25 14.11 -19.05
N LEU A 52 48.51 14.99 -20.01
CA LEU A 52 48.86 14.65 -21.39
C LEU A 52 50.30 15.11 -21.64
N PRO A 53 51.23 14.23 -22.03
CA PRO A 53 52.56 14.65 -22.44
C PRO A 53 52.47 15.49 -23.72
N PHE A 54 52.94 16.74 -23.64
CA PHE A 54 52.90 17.68 -24.76
C PHE A 54 54.05 18.68 -24.63
N LYS A 55 55.05 18.54 -25.52
CA LYS A 55 56.26 19.37 -25.51
C LYS A 55 56.18 20.49 -26.53
N GLU A 56 56.96 21.54 -26.31
CA GLU A 56 57.07 22.70 -27.20
C GLU A 56 55.72 23.42 -27.40
N GLY A 57 54.82 23.37 -26.42
CA GLY A 57 53.57 24.15 -26.44
C GLY A 57 53.85 25.62 -26.18
N HIS A 58 53.29 26.51 -27.01
CA HIS A 58 53.49 27.96 -26.90
C HIS A 58 52.18 28.70 -26.58
N ILE A 59 51.04 28.16 -27.01
CA ILE A 59 49.73 28.79 -26.85
C ILE A 59 48.73 27.71 -26.43
N LEU A 60 47.93 28.02 -25.41
CA LEU A 60 46.74 27.27 -24.99
C LEU A 60 45.58 28.26 -24.85
N GLN A 61 44.54 28.13 -25.68
CA GLN A 61 43.42 29.07 -25.67
C GLN A 61 42.09 28.39 -26.00
N ASP A 62 41.00 28.88 -25.41
CA ASP A 62 39.64 28.53 -25.83
C ASP A 62 39.20 29.37 -27.03
N PHE A 63 38.69 28.72 -28.07
CA PHE A 63 38.09 29.33 -29.24
C PHE A 63 36.72 28.72 -29.51
N GLU A 64 35.67 29.45 -29.12
CA GLU A 64 34.26 29.02 -29.26
C GLU A 64 33.96 27.65 -28.61
N GLY A 65 34.53 27.38 -27.43
CA GLY A 65 34.36 26.10 -26.72
C GLY A 65 35.27 24.98 -27.22
N ARG A 66 36.20 25.28 -28.13
CA ARG A 66 37.26 24.35 -28.57
C ARG A 66 38.59 24.83 -28.03
N VAL A 67 39.27 23.93 -27.33
CA VAL A 67 40.56 24.25 -26.75
C VAL A 67 41.65 23.98 -27.79
N ILE A 68 42.36 25.02 -28.18
CA ILE A 68 43.43 24.97 -29.17
C ILE A 68 44.77 25.01 -28.45
N VAL A 69 45.68 24.15 -28.87
CA VAL A 69 47.09 24.16 -28.43
C VAL A 69 47.99 24.27 -29.65
N ALA A 70 48.91 25.23 -29.64
CA ALA A 70 49.84 25.43 -30.76
C ALA A 70 51.29 25.26 -30.32
N THR A 71 52.06 24.63 -31.21
CA THR A 71 53.53 24.64 -31.19
C THR A 71 54.03 25.58 -32.28
N SER A 72 55.36 25.72 -32.41
CA SER A 72 55.98 26.46 -33.52
C SER A 72 55.73 25.83 -34.90
N LYS A 73 55.24 24.58 -34.97
CA LYS A 73 55.11 23.81 -36.22
C LYS A 73 53.68 23.37 -36.53
N ALA A 74 52.80 23.31 -35.54
CA ALA A 74 51.47 22.75 -35.72
C ALA A 74 50.45 23.34 -34.74
N VAL A 75 49.17 23.28 -35.13
CA VAL A 75 48.04 23.66 -34.30
C VAL A 75 47.19 22.41 -34.05
N TYR A 76 46.92 22.13 -32.79
CA TYR A 76 46.14 21.00 -32.31
C TYR A 76 44.84 21.47 -31.68
N ILE A 77 43.80 20.64 -31.74
CA ILE A 77 42.55 20.84 -31.01
C ILE A 77 42.45 19.74 -29.97
N LEU A 78 42.34 20.13 -28.70
CA LEU A 78 42.00 19.22 -27.62
C LEU A 78 40.50 18.94 -27.68
N VAL A 79 40.16 17.70 -28.02
CA VAL A 79 38.77 17.25 -28.12
C VAL A 79 38.40 16.53 -26.82
N PRO A 80 37.40 17.02 -26.07
CA PRO A 80 36.94 16.33 -24.88
C PRO A 80 36.27 15.00 -25.26
N LEU A 81 36.30 14.03 -24.35
CA LEU A 81 35.48 12.83 -24.48
C LEU A 81 33.99 13.23 -24.60
N PRO A 82 33.16 12.48 -25.34
CA PRO A 82 31.72 12.75 -25.39
C PRO A 82 31.12 12.84 -23.98
N LEU A 83 30.23 13.83 -23.76
CA LEU A 83 29.64 14.11 -22.45
C LEU A 83 28.98 12.87 -21.85
N GLU A 84 28.25 12.11 -22.66
CA GLU A 84 27.57 10.89 -22.25
C GLU A 84 28.58 9.88 -21.67
N LYS A 85 29.73 9.71 -22.33
CA LYS A 85 30.78 8.81 -21.85
C LYS A 85 31.37 9.30 -20.52
N GLN A 86 31.66 10.59 -20.39
CA GLN A 86 32.17 11.15 -19.13
C GLN A 86 31.19 10.93 -17.98
N ILE A 87 29.89 11.13 -18.22
CA ILE A 87 28.85 10.91 -17.20
C ILE A 87 28.76 9.42 -16.85
N GLN A 88 28.74 8.52 -17.83
CA GLN A 88 28.68 7.08 -17.55
C GLN A 88 29.93 6.60 -16.81
N ASP A 89 31.13 7.07 -17.16
CA ASP A 89 32.37 6.73 -16.46
C ASP A 89 32.34 7.19 -14.99
N LEU A 90 31.80 8.39 -14.72
CA LEU A 90 31.60 8.90 -13.35
C LEU A 90 30.58 8.07 -12.56
N LEU A 91 29.44 7.72 -13.17
CA LEU A 91 28.41 6.87 -12.55
C LEU A 91 28.94 5.46 -12.27
N ALA A 92 29.64 4.85 -13.21
CA ALA A 92 30.29 3.55 -13.05
C ALA A 92 31.36 3.56 -11.94
N SER A 93 31.98 4.73 -11.69
CA SER A 93 32.91 4.95 -10.59
C SER A 93 32.23 5.38 -9.28
N HIS A 94 30.90 5.33 -9.21
CA HIS A 94 30.08 5.74 -8.06
C HIS A 94 30.24 7.22 -7.65
N ARG A 95 30.75 8.08 -8.54
CA ARG A 95 30.94 9.53 -8.31
C ARG A 95 29.67 10.30 -8.71
N VAL A 96 28.59 10.03 -8.00
CA VAL A 96 27.24 10.50 -8.34
C VAL A 96 27.14 12.03 -8.37
N GLU A 97 27.70 12.72 -7.38
CA GLU A 97 27.60 14.17 -7.29
C GLU A 97 28.27 14.87 -8.48
N GLU A 98 29.48 14.45 -8.85
CA GLU A 98 30.19 14.99 -10.02
C GLU A 98 29.44 14.72 -11.32
N ALA A 99 28.90 13.51 -11.48
CA ALA A 99 28.09 13.15 -12.65
C ALA A 99 26.87 14.07 -12.77
N LEU A 100 26.17 14.35 -11.66
CA LEU A 100 25.00 15.22 -11.64
C LEU A 100 25.34 16.68 -11.92
N VAL A 101 26.45 17.18 -11.38
CA VAL A 101 26.89 18.56 -11.63
C VAL A 101 27.33 18.73 -13.08
N LEU A 102 28.10 17.77 -13.62
CA LEU A 102 28.49 17.74 -15.03
C LEU A 102 27.28 17.72 -15.96
N ALA A 103 26.34 16.79 -15.72
CA ALA A 103 25.12 16.68 -16.50
C ALA A 103 24.33 18.00 -16.46
N LYS A 104 24.12 18.59 -15.28
CA LYS A 104 23.37 19.85 -15.11
C LYS A 104 24.04 21.04 -15.79
N GLY A 105 25.37 21.09 -15.80
CA GLY A 105 26.14 22.14 -16.47
C GLY A 105 26.02 22.11 -17.99
N ALA A 106 25.79 20.93 -18.58
CA ALA A 106 25.56 20.78 -20.02
C ALA A 106 24.24 21.39 -20.52
N ARG A 107 23.34 21.80 -19.62
CA ARG A 107 22.02 22.39 -19.96
C ARG A 107 22.09 23.55 -20.95
N ARG A 108 23.16 24.35 -20.91
CA ARG A 108 23.32 25.52 -21.79
C ARG A 108 23.70 25.13 -23.22
N ASN A 109 24.28 23.94 -23.41
CA ASN A 109 24.90 23.53 -24.67
C ASN A 109 24.04 22.51 -25.44
N ILE A 110 22.95 22.01 -24.85
CA ILE A 110 22.09 20.96 -25.40
C ILE A 110 20.66 21.48 -25.55
N PRO A 111 19.94 21.15 -26.65
CA PRO A 111 18.52 21.47 -26.79
C PRO A 111 17.70 20.99 -25.58
N LYS A 112 16.75 21.81 -25.12
CA LYS A 112 16.00 21.59 -23.87
C LYS A 112 15.39 20.18 -23.76
N GLU A 113 14.79 19.68 -24.83
CA GLU A 113 14.13 18.36 -24.88
C GLU A 113 15.15 17.23 -24.73
N LYS A 114 16.24 17.27 -25.51
CA LYS A 114 17.34 16.29 -25.42
C LYS A 114 17.99 16.31 -24.04
N PHE A 115 18.18 17.50 -23.47
CA PHE A 115 18.70 17.67 -22.12
C PHE A 115 17.78 17.03 -21.08
N GLN A 116 16.46 17.25 -21.17
CA GLN A 116 15.51 16.70 -20.20
C GLN A 116 15.52 15.16 -20.21
N VAL A 117 15.53 14.54 -21.39
CA VAL A 117 15.60 13.07 -21.51
C VAL A 117 16.90 12.53 -20.93
N MET A 118 18.04 13.11 -21.33
CA MET A 118 19.35 12.71 -20.81
C MET A 118 19.44 12.90 -19.29
N TYR A 119 19.04 14.06 -18.77
CA TYR A 119 19.17 14.39 -17.35
C TYR A 119 18.26 13.51 -16.47
N ARG A 120 17.03 13.21 -16.90
CA ARG A 120 16.16 12.24 -16.19
C ARG A 120 16.81 10.87 -16.09
N ARG A 121 17.39 10.39 -17.19
CA ARG A 121 18.10 9.11 -17.21
C ARG A 121 19.29 9.09 -16.24
N VAL A 122 20.09 10.17 -16.21
CA VAL A 122 21.20 10.30 -15.26
C VAL A 122 20.72 10.29 -13.81
N LEU A 123 19.61 10.99 -13.50
CA LEU A 123 18.99 10.99 -12.17
C LEU A 123 18.53 9.59 -11.76
N GLN A 124 17.91 8.84 -12.68
CA GLN A 124 17.47 7.46 -12.43
C GLN A 124 18.65 6.53 -12.13
N GLN A 125 19.71 6.57 -12.95
CA GLN A 125 20.93 5.78 -12.72
C GLN A 125 21.61 6.15 -11.39
N ALA A 126 21.72 7.45 -11.10
CA ALA A 126 22.22 7.96 -9.82
C ALA A 126 21.39 7.45 -8.63
N GLY A 127 20.06 7.45 -8.77
CA GLY A 127 19.15 6.92 -7.75
C GLY A 127 19.41 5.44 -7.47
N PHE A 128 19.65 4.64 -8.50
CA PHE A 128 19.97 3.22 -8.32
C PHE A 128 21.34 2.98 -7.68
N ILE A 129 22.34 3.83 -7.94
CA ILE A 129 23.63 3.78 -7.23
C ILE A 129 23.43 4.09 -5.74
N GLN A 130 22.67 5.13 -5.41
CA GLN A 130 22.37 5.48 -4.02
C GLN A 130 21.55 4.39 -3.32
N PHE A 131 20.57 3.81 -4.02
CA PHE A 131 19.79 2.66 -3.54
C PHE A 131 20.69 1.45 -3.25
N ALA A 132 21.64 1.15 -4.14
CA ALA A 132 22.62 0.08 -3.94
C ALA A 132 23.52 0.31 -2.71
N GLN A 133 23.78 1.57 -2.38
CA GLN A 133 24.54 2.00 -1.19
C GLN A 133 23.66 2.16 0.06
N LEU A 134 22.37 1.79 -0.01
CA LEU A 134 21.37 1.93 1.05
C LEU A 134 21.13 3.38 1.52
N GLN A 135 21.49 4.36 0.68
CA GLN A 135 21.22 5.78 0.89
C GLN A 135 19.81 6.09 0.38
N PHE A 136 18.82 5.62 1.13
CA PHE A 136 17.42 5.57 0.68
C PHE A 136 16.77 6.95 0.52
N LEU A 137 17.15 7.93 1.34
CA LEU A 137 16.58 9.28 1.27
C LEU A 137 17.02 9.97 -0.03
N GLU A 138 18.30 9.87 -0.35
CA GLU A 138 18.91 10.39 -1.57
C GLU A 138 18.36 9.67 -2.80
N ALA A 139 18.30 8.33 -2.75
CA ALA A 139 17.75 7.51 -3.82
C ALA A 139 16.30 7.91 -4.15
N LYS A 140 15.46 8.09 -3.13
CA LYS A 140 14.06 8.51 -3.28
C LYS A 140 13.93 9.85 -4.00
N GLU A 141 14.69 10.86 -3.58
CA GLU A 141 14.65 12.18 -4.19
C GLU A 141 15.11 12.16 -5.64
N LEU A 142 16.13 11.34 -5.95
CA LEU A 142 16.61 11.13 -7.31
C LEU A 142 15.58 10.40 -8.18
N PHE A 143 14.92 9.36 -7.68
CA PHE A 143 13.86 8.65 -8.40
C PHE A 143 12.66 9.55 -8.69
N ARG A 144 12.24 10.35 -7.71
CA ARG A 144 11.15 11.33 -7.88
C ARG A 144 11.51 12.40 -8.92
N SER A 145 12.70 12.99 -8.80
CA SER A 145 13.19 14.01 -9.72
C SER A 145 13.42 13.47 -11.13
N GLY A 146 13.87 12.22 -11.23
CA GLY A 146 14.09 11.48 -12.46
C GLY A 146 12.82 10.92 -13.09
N GLN A 147 11.67 11.00 -12.42
CA GLN A 147 10.40 10.39 -12.85
C GLN A 147 10.58 8.91 -13.18
N LEU A 148 11.17 8.16 -12.25
CA LEU A 148 11.39 6.73 -12.42
C LEU A 148 10.05 5.99 -12.58
N ASP A 149 9.96 5.12 -13.58
CA ASP A 149 8.93 4.09 -13.63
C ASP A 149 9.17 3.10 -12.49
N VAL A 150 8.28 3.11 -11.49
CA VAL A 150 8.46 2.34 -10.25
C VAL A 150 8.55 0.84 -10.48
N ARG A 151 8.09 0.34 -11.63
CA ARG A 151 8.20 -1.07 -11.99
C ARG A 151 9.64 -1.51 -12.20
N GLU A 152 10.56 -0.59 -12.50
CA GLU A 152 12.00 -0.86 -12.46
C GLU A 152 12.41 -1.36 -11.06
N LEU A 153 11.95 -0.70 -9.99
CA LEU A 153 12.20 -1.12 -8.61
C LEU A 153 11.44 -2.40 -8.23
N ILE A 154 10.15 -2.50 -8.59
CA ILE A 154 9.33 -3.70 -8.29
C ILE A 154 9.97 -4.93 -8.93
N SER A 155 10.45 -4.81 -10.17
CA SER A 155 11.06 -5.90 -10.93
C SER A 155 12.35 -6.46 -10.31
N LEU A 156 12.97 -5.76 -9.35
CA LEU A 156 14.12 -6.26 -8.60
C LEU A 156 13.75 -7.35 -7.59
N TYR A 157 12.47 -7.43 -7.24
CA TYR A 157 11.93 -8.38 -6.28
C TYR A 157 11.21 -9.49 -7.06
N PRO A 158 11.73 -10.72 -7.00
CA PRO A 158 11.08 -11.84 -7.64
C PRO A 158 9.61 -11.97 -7.21
N PHE A 159 8.72 -12.23 -8.16
CA PHE A 159 7.29 -12.48 -7.97
C PHE A 159 6.42 -11.29 -7.53
N LEU A 160 6.98 -10.08 -7.34
CA LEU A 160 6.16 -8.92 -6.96
C LEU A 160 5.36 -8.33 -8.13
N LEU A 161 5.94 -8.27 -9.33
CA LEU A 161 5.19 -7.83 -10.51
C LEU A 161 4.01 -8.80 -10.75
N PRO A 162 2.82 -8.27 -11.08
CA PRO A 162 1.68 -9.08 -11.51
C PRO A 162 2.02 -9.94 -12.73
N THR A 163 1.42 -11.13 -12.82
CA THR A 163 1.50 -11.97 -14.03
C THR A 163 0.91 -11.30 -15.28
N SER A 164 0.00 -10.34 -15.12
CA SER A 164 -0.57 -9.50 -16.19
C SER A 164 0.39 -8.40 -16.68
N SER A 165 1.47 -8.13 -15.94
CA SER A 165 2.36 -7.00 -16.23
C SER A 165 3.15 -7.23 -17.52
N SER A 166 3.04 -6.30 -18.48
CA SER A 166 3.82 -6.29 -19.72
C SER A 166 5.14 -5.53 -19.59
N PHE A 167 5.53 -5.18 -18.36
CA PHE A 167 6.69 -4.35 -18.10
C PHE A 167 7.99 -5.02 -18.56
N THR A 168 8.79 -4.24 -19.27
CA THR A 168 10.16 -4.59 -19.66
C THR A 168 11.09 -3.50 -19.17
N ARG A 169 12.21 -3.90 -18.56
CA ARG A 169 13.21 -2.96 -18.07
C ARG A 169 13.77 -2.11 -19.21
N SER A 170 14.18 -0.90 -18.86
CA SER A 170 14.77 0.05 -19.78
C SER A 170 15.98 -0.53 -20.52
N HIS A 171 16.10 -0.17 -21.81
CA HIS A 171 17.28 -0.45 -22.62
C HIS A 171 17.89 0.87 -23.14
N PRO A 172 19.19 1.15 -22.90
CA PRO A 172 20.12 0.38 -22.04
C PRO A 172 19.67 0.32 -20.58
N PRO A 173 20.23 -0.59 -19.74
CA PRO A 173 19.83 -0.73 -18.35
C PRO A 173 20.13 0.53 -17.51
N LEU A 174 19.38 0.72 -16.43
CA LEU A 174 19.57 1.81 -15.47
C LEU A 174 20.54 1.45 -14.34
N HIS A 175 20.79 0.15 -14.15
CA HIS A 175 21.69 -0.41 -13.13
C HIS A 175 22.20 -1.79 -13.55
N GLU A 176 23.27 -2.27 -12.92
CA GLU A 176 23.97 -3.50 -13.32
C GLU A 176 23.43 -4.78 -12.66
N TYR A 177 22.75 -4.66 -11.51
CA TYR A 177 22.27 -5.83 -10.78
C TYR A 177 20.94 -6.35 -11.34
N ALA A 178 20.81 -7.68 -11.42
CA ALA A 178 19.64 -8.36 -11.95
C ALA A 178 18.48 -8.36 -10.95
N ASP A 179 18.74 -8.58 -9.67
CA ASP A 179 17.74 -8.66 -8.62
C ASP A 179 18.29 -8.18 -7.27
N LEU A 180 17.42 -8.18 -6.26
CA LEU A 180 17.80 -7.79 -4.90
C LEU A 180 18.75 -8.78 -4.24
N ASN A 181 18.75 -10.06 -4.62
CA ASN A 181 19.67 -11.05 -4.06
C ASN A 181 21.11 -10.74 -4.45
N GLN A 182 21.35 -10.40 -5.72
CA GLN A 182 22.65 -9.95 -6.21
C GLN A 182 23.09 -8.66 -5.52
N LEU A 183 22.17 -7.69 -5.37
CA LEU A 183 22.48 -6.41 -4.73
C LEU A 183 22.87 -6.58 -3.26
N THR A 184 22.12 -7.39 -2.51
CA THR A 184 22.32 -7.58 -1.07
C THR A 184 23.33 -8.66 -0.74
N GLN A 185 23.82 -9.41 -1.73
CA GLN A 185 24.71 -10.57 -1.55
C GLN A 185 24.11 -11.62 -0.60
N GLY A 186 22.78 -11.74 -0.59
CA GLY A 186 22.03 -12.65 0.30
C GLY A 186 21.84 -12.16 1.74
N ASP A 187 22.28 -10.94 2.07
CA ASP A 187 22.12 -10.34 3.40
C ASP A 187 20.64 -9.99 3.69
N GLN A 188 20.07 -10.70 4.67
CA GLN A 188 18.67 -10.56 5.06
C GLN A 188 18.34 -9.19 5.67
N GLU A 189 19.28 -8.56 6.38
CA GLU A 189 19.05 -7.25 7.01
C GLU A 189 18.98 -6.17 5.93
N LYS A 190 19.90 -6.22 4.96
CA LYS A 190 19.88 -5.32 3.81
C LYS A 190 18.64 -5.54 2.96
N MET A 191 18.25 -6.79 2.74
CA MET A 191 17.02 -7.13 2.01
C MET A 191 15.79 -6.56 2.70
N ALA A 192 15.68 -6.69 4.02
CA ALA A 192 14.58 -6.12 4.79
C ALA A 192 14.57 -4.58 4.71
N LYS A 193 15.73 -3.92 4.75
CA LYS A 193 15.85 -2.47 4.55
C LYS A 193 15.35 -2.04 3.17
N CYS A 194 15.73 -2.75 2.11
CA CYS A 194 15.25 -2.49 0.76
C CYS A 194 13.73 -2.71 0.63
N LYS A 195 13.18 -3.80 1.21
CA LYS A 195 11.73 -4.03 1.25
C LYS A 195 10.99 -2.89 1.94
N ARG A 196 11.48 -2.42 3.10
CA ARG A 196 10.90 -1.26 3.81
C ARG A 196 10.93 0.01 2.97
N PHE A 197 12.04 0.27 2.29
CA PHE A 197 12.14 1.37 1.34
C PHE A 197 11.08 1.25 0.24
N LEU A 198 10.97 0.07 -0.40
CA LEU A 198 10.02 -0.13 -1.48
C LEU A 198 8.57 0.07 -1.01
N MET A 199 8.20 -0.48 0.15
CA MET A 199 6.87 -0.27 0.75
C MET A 199 6.56 1.22 0.93
N SER A 200 7.46 1.96 1.58
CA SER A 200 7.30 3.41 1.79
C SER A 200 7.22 4.19 0.48
N TYR A 201 8.09 3.87 -0.49
CA TYR A 201 8.14 4.57 -1.76
C TYR A 201 6.90 4.32 -2.62
N LEU A 202 6.46 3.06 -2.74
CA LEU A 202 5.26 2.71 -3.48
C LEU A 202 4.00 3.33 -2.86
N ASN A 203 3.89 3.32 -1.53
CA ASN A 203 2.75 3.91 -0.84
C ASN A 203 2.62 5.42 -1.12
N GLU A 204 3.74 6.14 -1.21
CA GLU A 204 3.73 7.55 -1.59
C GLU A 204 3.38 7.75 -3.05
N VAL A 205 4.02 7.00 -3.97
CA VAL A 205 3.78 7.11 -5.41
C VAL A 205 2.33 6.77 -5.76
N ARG A 206 1.70 5.83 -5.05
CA ARG A 206 0.30 5.44 -5.21
C ARG A 206 -0.67 6.63 -5.24
N SER A 207 -0.40 7.65 -4.43
CA SER A 207 -1.24 8.85 -4.31
C SER A 207 -0.98 9.91 -5.39
N THR A 208 0.04 9.71 -6.24
CA THR A 208 0.49 10.70 -7.22
C THR A 208 0.01 10.36 -8.63
N GLU A 209 -0.03 11.37 -9.51
CA GLU A 209 -0.36 11.18 -10.93
C GLU A 209 0.63 10.26 -11.66
N VAL A 210 1.84 10.07 -11.10
CA VAL A 210 2.86 9.18 -11.66
C VAL A 210 2.36 7.73 -11.68
N ALA A 211 1.51 7.31 -10.74
CA ALA A 211 0.92 5.97 -10.70
C ALA A 211 -0.09 5.70 -11.84
N ASN A 212 -0.51 6.72 -12.58
CA ASN A 212 -1.50 6.56 -13.65
C ASN A 212 -0.94 5.67 -14.77
N GLY A 213 -1.62 4.55 -15.03
CA GLY A 213 -1.25 3.56 -16.05
C GLY A 213 -0.60 2.28 -15.53
N TYR A 214 -0.22 2.22 -14.25
CA TYR A 214 0.33 1.01 -13.62
C TYR A 214 -0.07 0.87 -12.13
N LYS A 215 -1.28 1.33 -11.79
CA LYS A 215 -1.85 1.16 -10.44
C LYS A 215 -1.96 -0.30 -10.03
N GLU A 216 -2.32 -1.20 -10.95
CA GLU A 216 -2.37 -2.65 -10.69
C GLU A 216 -1.02 -3.21 -10.27
N ASP A 217 0.06 -2.81 -10.96
CA ASP A 217 1.42 -3.22 -10.62
C ASP A 217 1.82 -2.73 -9.21
N ILE A 218 1.49 -1.48 -8.88
CA ILE A 218 1.80 -0.88 -7.57
C ILE A 218 1.00 -1.56 -6.44
N ASP A 219 -0.32 -1.63 -6.59
CA ASP A 219 -1.21 -2.13 -5.53
C ASP A 219 -0.98 -3.62 -5.27
N THR A 220 -0.78 -4.42 -6.33
CA THR A 220 -0.44 -5.84 -6.20
C THR A 220 0.91 -6.03 -5.53
N ALA A 221 1.93 -5.23 -5.88
CA ALA A 221 3.24 -5.31 -5.23
C ALA A 221 3.18 -4.90 -3.76
N LEU A 222 2.43 -3.83 -3.43
CA LEU A 222 2.20 -3.39 -2.05
C LEU A 222 1.49 -4.46 -1.23
N LEU A 223 0.43 -5.06 -1.75
CA LEU A 223 -0.29 -6.16 -1.10
C LEU A 223 0.65 -7.33 -0.81
N LYS A 224 1.44 -7.75 -1.80
CA LYS A 224 2.39 -8.85 -1.65
C LYS A 224 3.46 -8.55 -0.58
N LEU A 225 3.99 -7.32 -0.56
CA LEU A 225 4.96 -6.87 0.44
C LEU A 225 4.36 -6.78 1.85
N TYR A 226 3.17 -6.19 1.99
CA TYR A 226 2.50 -6.05 3.29
C TYR A 226 2.10 -7.41 3.87
N ALA A 227 1.63 -8.34 3.04
CA ALA A 227 1.29 -9.69 3.46
C ALA A 227 2.51 -10.49 3.92
N GLU A 228 3.66 -10.36 3.24
CA GLU A 228 4.89 -11.03 3.62
C GLU A 228 5.50 -10.45 4.90
N ALA A 229 5.39 -9.14 5.10
CA ALA A 229 6.00 -8.41 6.21
C ALA A 229 5.10 -8.28 7.46
N ASP A 230 3.91 -8.87 7.46
CA ASP A 230 2.90 -8.69 8.51
C ASP A 230 2.60 -7.21 8.81
N HIS A 231 2.53 -6.39 7.75
CA HIS A 231 2.43 -4.94 7.88
C HIS A 231 0.98 -4.50 8.17
N ASP A 232 0.80 -3.58 9.12
CA ASP A 232 -0.54 -3.11 9.57
C ASP A 232 -1.39 -2.53 8.43
N SER A 233 -0.75 -1.85 7.48
CA SER A 233 -1.41 -1.24 6.32
C SER A 233 -2.00 -2.22 5.29
N LEU A 234 -1.84 -3.54 5.47
CA LEU A 234 -2.45 -4.53 4.57
C LEU A 234 -3.97 -4.38 4.51
N LEU A 235 -4.62 -4.23 5.68
CA LEU A 235 -6.07 -4.14 5.74
C LEU A 235 -6.55 -2.79 5.19
N ASP A 236 -5.84 -1.70 5.50
CA ASP A 236 -6.14 -0.36 4.98
C ASP A 236 -6.11 -0.33 3.45
N LEU A 237 -5.16 -1.02 2.83
CA LEU A 237 -5.08 -1.14 1.36
C LEU A 237 -6.31 -1.84 0.77
N LEU A 238 -6.81 -2.89 1.43
CA LEU A 238 -7.92 -3.72 0.95
C LEU A 238 -9.30 -3.11 1.20
N VAL A 239 -9.43 -2.26 2.22
CA VAL A 239 -10.68 -1.55 2.53
C VAL A 239 -10.85 -0.29 1.66
N THR A 240 -9.76 0.26 1.14
CA THR A 240 -9.79 1.43 0.24
C THR A 240 -9.83 1.03 -1.23
N GLU A 241 -10.15 1.99 -2.11
CA GLU A 241 -10.10 1.76 -3.56
C GLU A 241 -8.71 1.25 -3.95
N ASN A 242 -8.63 0.06 -4.50
CA ASN A 242 -7.39 -0.60 -4.92
C ASN A 242 -7.55 -1.28 -6.29
N SER A 243 -6.43 -1.51 -6.95
CA SER A 243 -6.35 -2.18 -8.26
C SER A 243 -5.59 -3.51 -8.17
N CYS A 244 -5.62 -4.21 -7.04
CA CYS A 244 -4.87 -5.45 -6.86
C CYS A 244 -5.33 -6.53 -7.85
N LEU A 245 -4.40 -7.19 -8.54
CA LEU A 245 -4.71 -8.33 -9.39
C LEU A 245 -5.19 -9.51 -8.52
N LEU A 246 -6.46 -9.87 -8.65
CA LEU A 246 -7.11 -10.87 -7.80
C LEU A 246 -6.40 -12.22 -7.80
N THR A 247 -6.04 -12.75 -8.97
CA THR A 247 -5.44 -14.09 -9.11
C THR A 247 -4.10 -14.21 -8.37
N ASP A 248 -3.22 -13.24 -8.58
CA ASP A 248 -1.91 -13.19 -7.95
C ASP A 248 -2.02 -12.89 -6.44
N SER A 249 -2.87 -11.93 -6.09
CA SER A 249 -3.03 -11.47 -4.72
C SER A 249 -3.67 -12.55 -3.85
N ALA A 250 -4.66 -13.28 -4.37
CA ALA A 250 -5.31 -14.37 -3.64
C ALA A 250 -4.32 -15.49 -3.30
N ALA A 251 -3.61 -16.00 -4.31
CA ALA A 251 -2.60 -17.05 -4.12
C ALA A 251 -1.49 -16.62 -3.13
N TRP A 252 -1.12 -15.34 -3.16
CA TRP A 252 -0.12 -14.80 -2.23
C TRP A 252 -0.63 -14.69 -0.79
N LEU A 253 -1.86 -14.20 -0.59
CA LEU A 253 -2.49 -14.14 0.73
C LEU A 253 -2.69 -15.53 1.33
N GLU A 254 -3.09 -16.52 0.53
CA GLU A 254 -3.20 -17.92 0.96
C GLU A 254 -1.85 -18.49 1.41
N LYS A 255 -0.80 -18.28 0.60
CA LYS A 255 0.57 -18.70 0.93
C LYS A 255 1.05 -18.13 2.26
N HIS A 256 0.71 -16.88 2.56
CA HIS A 256 1.07 -16.20 3.80
C HIS A 256 0.02 -16.32 4.91
N LYS A 257 -1.02 -17.16 4.72
CA LYS A 257 -2.10 -17.43 5.69
C LYS A 257 -2.85 -16.17 6.14
N LYS A 258 -3.04 -15.22 5.22
CA LYS A 258 -3.77 -13.96 5.43
C LYS A 258 -5.22 -14.12 4.97
N TYR A 259 -5.98 -14.98 5.65
CA TYR A 259 -7.31 -15.40 5.21
C TYR A 259 -8.38 -14.33 5.43
N PHE A 260 -8.29 -13.56 6.53
CA PHE A 260 -9.20 -12.44 6.73
C PHE A 260 -9.05 -11.38 5.63
N ALA A 261 -7.80 -11.02 5.32
CA ALA A 261 -7.45 -10.11 4.22
C ALA A 261 -7.88 -10.67 2.85
N LEU A 262 -7.75 -11.98 2.63
CA LEU A 262 -8.24 -12.64 1.43
C LEU A 262 -9.76 -12.48 1.26
N GLY A 263 -10.53 -12.59 2.34
CA GLY A 263 -11.97 -12.33 2.30
C GLY A 263 -12.29 -10.88 1.94
N LEU A 264 -11.53 -9.91 2.45
CA LEU A 264 -11.68 -8.50 2.06
C LEU A 264 -11.39 -8.29 0.56
N LEU A 265 -10.35 -8.96 0.03
CA LEU A 265 -10.03 -8.92 -1.39
C LEU A 265 -11.17 -9.50 -2.25
N TYR A 266 -11.78 -10.61 -1.83
CA TYR A 266 -12.94 -11.18 -2.53
C TYR A 266 -14.14 -10.24 -2.49
N HIS A 267 -14.43 -9.65 -1.33
CA HIS A 267 -15.51 -8.66 -1.20
C HIS A 267 -15.30 -7.47 -2.15
N TYR A 268 -14.10 -6.88 -2.17
CA TYR A 268 -13.77 -5.76 -3.05
C TYR A 268 -13.95 -6.11 -4.55
N ASN A 269 -13.79 -7.39 -4.91
CA ASN A 269 -14.00 -7.91 -6.26
C ASN A 269 -15.43 -8.44 -6.52
N ASN A 270 -16.41 -8.08 -5.67
CA ASN A 270 -17.81 -8.51 -5.75
C ASN A 270 -18.01 -10.04 -5.65
N GLN A 271 -17.14 -10.73 -4.91
CA GLN A 271 -17.22 -12.17 -4.65
C GLN A 271 -17.63 -12.44 -3.20
N ASP A 272 -18.73 -11.83 -2.76
CA ASP A 272 -19.19 -11.85 -1.36
C ASP A 272 -19.46 -13.26 -0.85
N ALA A 273 -19.98 -14.16 -1.69
CA ALA A 273 -20.20 -15.56 -1.33
C ALA A 273 -18.89 -16.29 -0.95
N ALA A 274 -17.79 -16.00 -1.66
CA ALA A 274 -16.48 -16.56 -1.35
C ALA A 274 -15.88 -15.92 -0.08
N ALA A 275 -16.05 -14.60 0.07
CA ALA A 275 -15.61 -13.86 1.25
C ALA A 275 -16.27 -14.38 2.54
N VAL A 276 -17.60 -14.47 2.56
CA VAL A 276 -18.37 -14.95 3.71
C VAL A 276 -18.04 -16.41 4.01
N GLN A 277 -17.95 -17.28 2.99
CA GLN A 277 -17.56 -18.67 3.22
C GLN A 277 -16.20 -18.78 3.90
N LEU A 278 -15.23 -17.96 3.48
CA LEU A 278 -13.90 -17.95 4.07
C LEU A 278 -13.93 -17.46 5.53
N TRP A 279 -14.63 -16.37 5.81
CA TRP A 279 -14.77 -15.86 7.19
C TRP A 279 -15.52 -16.83 8.10
N VAL A 280 -16.55 -17.52 7.60
CA VAL A 280 -17.28 -18.58 8.32
C VAL A 280 -16.34 -19.71 8.70
N ASN A 281 -15.48 -20.16 7.79
CA ASN A 281 -14.49 -21.21 8.06
C ASN A 281 -13.49 -20.78 9.16
N ILE A 282 -13.12 -19.49 9.21
CA ILE A 282 -12.27 -18.95 10.28
C ILE A 282 -13.01 -18.98 11.63
N VAL A 283 -14.26 -18.50 11.68
CA VAL A 283 -15.08 -18.46 12.91
C VAL A 283 -15.40 -19.87 13.45
N ASN A 284 -15.55 -20.85 12.55
CA ASN A 284 -15.76 -22.25 12.92
C ASN A 284 -14.46 -22.92 13.44
N GLY A 285 -13.30 -22.31 13.18
CA GLY A 285 -12.00 -22.86 13.54
C GLY A 285 -11.42 -23.84 12.53
N ASP A 286 -12.04 -23.97 11.34
CA ASP A 286 -11.53 -24.79 10.23
C ASP A 286 -10.24 -24.18 9.64
N ILE A 287 -10.14 -22.86 9.69
CA ILE A 287 -8.99 -22.07 9.26
C ILE A 287 -8.51 -21.19 10.41
N HIS A 288 -7.21 -21.17 10.66
CA HIS A 288 -6.63 -20.33 11.71
C HIS A 288 -6.21 -18.97 11.16
N ASP A 289 -6.89 -17.92 11.61
CA ASP A 289 -6.52 -16.53 11.41
C ASP A 289 -6.91 -15.73 12.65
N SER A 290 -5.92 -15.06 13.27
CA SER A 290 -6.09 -14.28 14.51
C SER A 290 -6.08 -12.77 14.27
N THR A 291 -6.17 -12.34 13.01
CA THR A 291 -6.15 -10.90 12.63
C THR A 291 -7.27 -10.13 13.31
N ARG A 292 -8.43 -10.77 13.55
CA ARG A 292 -9.62 -10.13 14.10
C ARG A 292 -10.31 -11.02 15.14
N SER A 293 -10.52 -10.50 16.35
CA SER A 293 -11.18 -11.23 17.45
C SER A 293 -12.71 -11.19 17.36
N ASP A 294 -13.27 -10.10 16.83
CA ASP A 294 -14.70 -9.84 16.63
C ASP A 294 -15.17 -10.27 15.23
N LEU A 295 -14.54 -11.30 14.65
CA LEU A 295 -14.84 -11.71 13.27
C LEU A 295 -16.28 -12.20 13.10
N TYR A 296 -16.84 -12.85 14.12
CA TYR A 296 -18.23 -13.30 14.07
C TYR A 296 -19.20 -12.11 13.97
N GLU A 297 -19.05 -11.11 14.84
CA GLU A 297 -19.83 -9.87 14.82
C GLU A 297 -19.65 -9.13 13.48
N TYR A 298 -18.42 -9.08 12.96
CA TYR A 298 -18.13 -8.51 11.65
C TYR A 298 -18.89 -9.21 10.50
N VAL A 299 -18.93 -10.55 10.49
CA VAL A 299 -19.68 -11.29 9.46
C VAL A 299 -21.18 -11.04 9.59
N ILE A 300 -21.71 -10.92 10.81
CA ILE A 300 -23.11 -10.59 11.04
C ILE A 300 -23.45 -9.18 10.54
N ASP A 301 -22.61 -8.19 10.85
CA ASP A 301 -22.79 -6.84 10.34
C ASP A 301 -22.70 -6.83 8.80
N PHE A 302 -21.73 -7.53 8.22
CA PHE A 302 -21.60 -7.68 6.77
C PHE A 302 -22.88 -8.26 6.12
N LEU A 303 -23.42 -9.35 6.67
CA LEU A 303 -24.66 -9.95 6.18
C LEU A 303 -25.86 -9.02 6.37
N THR A 304 -25.89 -8.24 7.46
CA THR A 304 -26.96 -7.28 7.75
C THR A 304 -27.07 -6.20 6.67
N TYR A 305 -25.93 -5.70 6.18
CA TYR A 305 -25.86 -4.68 5.12
C TYR A 305 -25.73 -5.26 3.70
N SER A 306 -25.75 -6.58 3.55
CA SER A 306 -25.68 -7.24 2.23
C SER A 306 -27.01 -7.13 1.49
N SER A 307 -26.94 -6.67 0.24
CA SER A 307 -28.05 -6.66 -0.71
C SER A 307 -28.34 -8.05 -1.30
N ASP A 308 -27.40 -8.99 -1.23
CA ASP A 308 -27.59 -10.37 -1.68
C ASP A 308 -28.42 -11.16 -0.66
N GLN A 309 -29.68 -11.42 -1.02
CA GLN A 309 -30.66 -12.09 -0.18
C GLN A 309 -30.41 -13.59 -0.07
N GLU A 310 -29.96 -14.23 -1.16
CA GLU A 310 -29.69 -15.67 -1.17
C GLU A 310 -28.52 -15.99 -0.24
N LEU A 311 -27.50 -15.12 -0.25
CA LEU A 311 -26.35 -15.22 0.65
C LEU A 311 -26.77 -15.14 2.11
N VAL A 312 -27.66 -14.20 2.44
CA VAL A 312 -28.14 -14.00 3.81
C VAL A 312 -28.90 -15.23 4.30
N TRP A 313 -29.85 -15.72 3.50
CA TRP A 313 -30.63 -16.90 3.87
C TRP A 313 -29.77 -18.16 4.00
N LYS A 314 -28.74 -18.30 3.16
CA LYS A 314 -27.78 -19.40 3.22
C LYS A 314 -27.01 -19.43 4.56
N TYR A 315 -26.61 -18.27 5.08
CA TYR A 315 -25.82 -18.17 6.32
C TYR A 315 -26.65 -17.82 7.57
N ALA A 316 -27.95 -17.58 7.44
CA ALA A 316 -28.83 -17.26 8.57
C ALA A 316 -28.89 -18.38 9.62
N ASP A 317 -29.02 -19.64 9.18
CA ASP A 317 -29.05 -20.80 10.08
C ASP A 317 -27.72 -20.94 10.84
N TRP A 318 -26.59 -20.76 10.15
CA TRP A 318 -25.25 -20.76 10.78
C TRP A 318 -25.10 -19.64 11.81
N ALA A 319 -25.54 -18.42 11.46
CA ALA A 319 -25.48 -17.26 12.35
C ALA A 319 -26.24 -17.53 13.66
N LEU A 320 -27.46 -18.07 13.57
CA LEU A 320 -28.32 -18.36 14.71
C LEU A 320 -27.82 -19.53 15.56
N GLN A 321 -27.25 -20.58 14.95
CA GLN A 321 -26.65 -21.71 15.69
C GLN A 321 -25.47 -21.29 16.56
N LYS A 322 -24.67 -20.33 16.08
CA LYS A 322 -23.48 -19.88 16.80
C LYS A 322 -23.84 -18.97 17.98
N SER A 323 -24.73 -18.02 17.77
CA SER A 323 -25.28 -17.15 18.82
C SER A 323 -26.65 -16.64 18.41
N GLU A 324 -27.69 -17.07 19.12
CA GLU A 324 -29.05 -16.61 18.90
C GLU A 324 -29.17 -15.09 19.09
N GLU A 325 -28.42 -14.54 20.04
CA GLU A 325 -28.49 -13.12 20.41
C GLU A 325 -27.91 -12.18 19.35
N VAL A 326 -26.83 -12.59 18.71
CA VAL A 326 -26.13 -11.78 17.70
C VAL A 326 -26.64 -12.13 16.30
N GLY A 327 -26.89 -13.41 16.01
CA GLY A 327 -27.39 -13.87 14.72
C GLY A 327 -28.75 -13.26 14.34
N VAL A 328 -29.63 -12.98 15.31
CA VAL A 328 -30.93 -12.30 15.03
C VAL A 328 -30.74 -10.89 14.47
N GLN A 329 -29.58 -10.26 14.70
CA GLN A 329 -29.30 -8.90 14.22
C GLN A 329 -29.31 -8.81 12.70
N VAL A 330 -29.00 -9.92 12.01
CA VAL A 330 -29.10 -10.05 10.54
C VAL A 330 -30.49 -9.69 10.04
N PHE A 331 -31.54 -9.90 10.86
CA PHE A 331 -32.92 -9.58 10.50
C PHE A 331 -33.42 -8.29 11.16
N THR A 332 -33.01 -7.97 12.39
CA THR A 332 -33.56 -6.82 13.12
C THR A 332 -32.94 -5.49 12.72
N LYS A 333 -31.67 -5.46 12.30
CA LYS A 333 -30.94 -4.21 11.98
C LYS A 333 -30.97 -3.81 10.50
N ARG A 334 -31.70 -4.55 9.65
CA ARG A 334 -31.84 -4.24 8.22
C ARG A 334 -32.61 -2.94 7.97
N HIS A 335 -32.25 -2.25 6.89
CA HIS A 335 -32.92 -1.02 6.45
C HIS A 335 -34.29 -1.30 5.79
N LEU A 336 -35.27 -0.45 6.11
CA LEU A 336 -36.70 -0.61 5.78
C LEU A 336 -37.04 -0.66 4.27
N GLU A 337 -36.15 -0.20 3.39
CA GLU A 337 -36.42 -0.17 1.94
C GLU A 337 -36.24 -1.54 1.26
N GLU A 338 -35.38 -2.41 1.78
CA GLU A 338 -35.12 -3.75 1.23
C GLU A 338 -36.15 -4.80 1.67
N GLU A 339 -37.00 -4.46 2.64
CA GLU A 339 -37.93 -5.39 3.30
C GLU A 339 -39.20 -5.66 2.50
N GLN A 340 -39.49 -4.83 1.50
CA GLN A 340 -40.80 -4.86 0.85
C GLN A 340 -41.00 -6.08 -0.08
N ASN A 341 -39.95 -6.85 -0.41
CA ASN A 341 -40.09 -7.99 -1.34
C ASN A 341 -39.48 -9.35 -0.92
N SER A 342 -38.55 -9.47 0.05
CA SER A 342 -37.91 -10.79 0.35
C SER A 342 -37.74 -11.18 1.83
N PHE A 343 -37.81 -10.23 2.76
CA PHE A 343 -37.64 -10.48 4.20
C PHE A 343 -38.98 -10.32 4.91
N ASN A 344 -39.98 -11.09 4.45
CA ASN A 344 -41.29 -11.09 5.09
C ASN A 344 -41.14 -11.57 6.54
N PRO A 345 -41.67 -10.83 7.54
CA PRO A 345 -41.64 -11.24 8.93
C PRO A 345 -42.12 -12.68 9.18
N ASP A 346 -43.06 -13.19 8.39
CA ASP A 346 -43.61 -14.54 8.58
C ASP A 346 -42.63 -15.65 8.17
N ASP A 347 -41.79 -15.42 7.15
CA ASP A 347 -40.73 -16.35 6.72
C ASP A 347 -39.58 -16.36 7.73
N ILE A 348 -39.22 -15.18 8.26
CA ILE A 348 -38.22 -15.04 9.32
C ILE A 348 -38.70 -15.74 10.60
N LEU A 349 -39.96 -15.53 11.01
CA LEU A 349 -40.54 -16.23 12.17
C LEU A 349 -40.51 -17.75 11.97
N THR A 350 -40.70 -18.24 10.75
CA THR A 350 -40.61 -19.67 10.45
C THR A 350 -39.18 -20.20 10.60
N CYS A 351 -38.17 -19.43 10.19
CA CYS A 351 -36.76 -19.74 10.43
C CYS A 351 -36.42 -19.74 11.93
N LEU A 352 -36.89 -18.73 12.67
CA LEU A 352 -36.59 -18.53 14.09
C LEU A 352 -37.29 -19.51 15.04
N LYS A 353 -38.30 -20.27 14.59
CA LYS A 353 -38.95 -21.30 15.42
C LYS A 353 -37.99 -22.32 16.04
N LYS A 354 -36.83 -22.54 15.41
CA LYS A 354 -35.78 -23.45 15.91
C LYS A 354 -34.91 -22.83 17.02
N TYR A 355 -34.96 -21.51 17.20
CA TYR A 355 -34.07 -20.70 18.02
C TYR A 355 -34.91 -19.82 18.98
N PRO A 356 -35.24 -20.33 20.19
CA PRO A 356 -36.22 -19.69 21.08
C PRO A 356 -35.83 -18.29 21.57
N ASP A 357 -34.54 -18.04 21.81
CA ASP A 357 -34.07 -16.74 22.28
C ASP A 357 -34.04 -15.71 21.15
N ALA A 358 -33.62 -16.12 19.95
CA ALA A 358 -33.68 -15.28 18.75
C ALA A 358 -35.14 -14.94 18.38
N LEU A 359 -36.06 -15.90 18.49
CA LEU A 359 -37.50 -15.68 18.25
C LEU A 359 -38.08 -14.61 19.16
N VAL A 360 -37.77 -14.67 20.46
CA VAL A 360 -38.21 -13.65 21.42
C VAL A 360 -37.66 -12.27 21.05
N LYS A 361 -36.36 -12.17 20.76
CA LYS A 361 -35.73 -10.88 20.39
C LYS A 361 -36.29 -10.29 19.10
N TYR A 362 -36.58 -11.13 18.11
CA TYR A 362 -37.19 -10.67 16.87
C TYR A 362 -38.63 -10.18 17.08
N LEU A 363 -39.43 -10.90 17.86
CA LEU A 363 -40.79 -10.46 18.23
C LEU A 363 -40.77 -9.18 19.07
N GLU A 364 -39.82 -9.04 20.00
CA GLU A 364 -39.56 -7.80 20.73
C GLU A 364 -39.31 -6.65 19.77
N HIS A 365 -38.45 -6.84 18.76
CA HIS A 365 -38.18 -5.84 17.73
C HIS A 365 -39.43 -5.46 16.93
N LEU A 366 -40.23 -6.45 16.47
CA LEU A 366 -41.46 -6.19 15.72
C LEU A 366 -42.51 -5.42 16.53
N VAL A 367 -42.66 -5.78 17.81
CA VAL A 367 -43.69 -5.23 18.71
C VAL A 367 -43.29 -3.90 19.34
N MET A 368 -42.06 -3.80 19.84
CA MET A 368 -41.60 -2.64 20.64
C MET A 368 -40.94 -1.58 19.76
N ASP A 369 -40.02 -1.98 18.87
CA ASP A 369 -39.25 -1.04 18.05
C ASP A 369 -40.05 -0.61 16.81
N ARG A 370 -40.58 -1.59 16.07
CA ARG A 370 -41.40 -1.33 14.86
C ARG A 370 -42.84 -0.99 15.15
N LYS A 371 -43.32 -1.26 16.37
CA LYS A 371 -44.70 -0.95 16.83
C LYS A 371 -45.79 -1.54 15.92
N LEU A 372 -45.53 -2.70 15.30
CA LEU A 372 -46.51 -3.36 14.46
C LEU A 372 -47.72 -3.79 15.30
N GLN A 373 -48.93 -3.47 14.83
CA GLN A 373 -50.18 -3.75 15.54
C GLN A 373 -50.83 -5.07 15.10
N ARG A 374 -50.02 -6.07 14.73
CA ARG A 374 -50.53 -7.40 14.35
C ARG A 374 -50.76 -8.26 15.59
N GLU A 375 -52.01 -8.60 15.86
CA GLU A 375 -52.46 -9.34 17.05
C GLU A 375 -51.69 -10.64 17.32
N GLU A 376 -51.31 -11.35 16.25
CA GLU A 376 -50.59 -12.62 16.31
C GLU A 376 -49.20 -12.47 16.95
N TYR A 377 -48.47 -11.39 16.64
CA TYR A 377 -47.12 -11.17 17.16
C TYR A 377 -47.14 -10.82 18.65
N HIS A 378 -48.08 -9.98 19.07
CA HIS A 378 -48.27 -9.63 20.49
C HIS A 378 -48.69 -10.83 21.32
N THR A 379 -49.61 -11.65 20.80
CA THR A 379 -50.06 -12.87 21.46
C THR A 379 -48.91 -13.89 21.58
N HIS A 380 -48.13 -14.07 20.51
CA HIS A 380 -47.03 -15.03 20.50
C HIS A 380 -45.90 -14.62 21.47
N LEU A 381 -45.53 -13.33 21.50
CA LEU A 381 -44.55 -12.81 22.45
C LEU A 381 -44.99 -12.97 23.90
N ALA A 382 -46.27 -12.65 24.19
CA ALA A 382 -46.83 -12.79 25.54
C ALA A 382 -46.82 -14.26 26.02
N VAL A 383 -47.13 -15.21 25.13
CA VAL A 383 -47.06 -16.65 25.44
C VAL A 383 -45.61 -17.09 25.72
N LEU A 384 -44.64 -16.65 24.91
CA LEU A 384 -43.23 -17.01 25.12
C LEU A 384 -42.67 -16.44 26.44
N TYR A 385 -43.03 -15.21 26.79
CA TYR A 385 -42.70 -14.65 28.10
C TYR A 385 -43.34 -15.43 29.26
N LEU A 386 -44.62 -15.78 29.13
CA LEU A 386 -45.32 -16.59 30.13
C LEU A 386 -44.64 -17.94 30.33
N ASP A 387 -44.28 -18.62 29.24
CA ASP A 387 -43.56 -19.90 29.28
C ASP A 387 -42.19 -19.77 29.97
N LYS A 388 -41.41 -18.72 29.66
CA LYS A 388 -40.14 -18.44 30.36
C LYS A 388 -40.34 -18.19 31.85
N VAL A 389 -41.38 -17.46 32.24
CA VAL A 389 -41.71 -17.20 33.65
C VAL A 389 -42.13 -18.48 34.38
N LEU A 390 -42.90 -19.35 33.72
CA LEU A 390 -43.34 -20.62 34.29
C LEU A 390 -42.17 -21.61 34.48
N GLN A 391 -41.23 -21.66 33.53
CA GLN A 391 -40.01 -22.49 33.63
C GLN A 391 -39.03 -22.00 34.72
N GLN A 392 -39.03 -20.70 35.03
CA GLN A 392 -38.18 -20.09 36.06
C GLN A 392 -38.76 -20.18 37.48
N ARG A 393 -39.95 -20.77 37.68
CA ARG A 393 -40.47 -21.01 39.04
C ARG A 393 -39.58 -22.03 39.75
N PRO A 394 -38.90 -21.67 40.86
CA PRO A 394 -38.14 -22.64 41.62
C PRO A 394 -39.10 -23.68 42.21
N SER A 395 -38.65 -24.93 42.29
CA SER A 395 -39.21 -25.91 43.22
C SER A 395 -39.27 -25.27 44.61
N ALA A 396 -40.36 -25.49 45.34
CA ALA A 396 -40.92 -24.66 46.40
C ALA A 396 -40.05 -24.26 47.64
N ASP A 397 -38.71 -24.30 47.58
CA ASP A 397 -37.82 -24.13 48.75
C ASP A 397 -36.78 -22.97 48.67
N SER A 398 -36.78 -22.10 47.65
CA SER A 398 -35.95 -20.87 47.69
C SER A 398 -36.79 -19.60 47.88
N MET A 399 -36.94 -19.20 49.14
CA MET A 399 -37.43 -17.87 49.52
C MET A 399 -36.40 -16.79 49.14
N GLY A 400 -36.60 -16.19 47.97
CA GLY A 400 -35.86 -15.00 47.52
C GLY A 400 -36.54 -14.41 46.28
N THR A 401 -37.34 -13.36 46.47
CA THR A 401 -38.17 -12.73 45.42
C THR A 401 -37.32 -11.79 44.55
N GLU A 402 -36.47 -12.33 43.68
CA GLU A 402 -35.99 -11.55 42.53
C GLU A 402 -37.03 -11.64 41.42
N VAL A 403 -37.66 -10.51 41.08
CA VAL A 403 -38.51 -10.41 39.89
C VAL A 403 -37.61 -10.70 38.69
N THR A 404 -37.80 -11.85 38.06
CA THR A 404 -36.98 -12.21 36.91
C THR A 404 -37.24 -11.23 35.77
N GLU A 405 -36.21 -10.95 34.96
CA GLU A 405 -36.29 -10.02 33.83
C GLU A 405 -37.48 -10.33 32.89
N ALA A 406 -37.80 -11.62 32.72
CA ALA A 406 -38.95 -12.10 31.96
C ALA A 406 -40.30 -11.66 32.57
N GLN A 407 -40.43 -11.64 33.91
CA GLN A 407 -41.65 -11.15 34.59
C GLN A 407 -41.83 -9.63 34.41
N ALA A 408 -40.73 -8.88 34.44
CA ALA A 408 -40.76 -7.44 34.19
C ALA A 408 -41.17 -7.13 32.73
N LYS A 409 -40.59 -7.86 31.76
CA LYS A 409 -40.93 -7.75 30.33
C LYS A 409 -42.37 -8.14 30.04
N LEU A 410 -42.88 -9.22 30.64
CA LEU A 410 -44.29 -9.64 30.52
C LEU A 410 -45.23 -8.56 31.06
N ARG A 411 -44.98 -8.05 32.27
CA ARG A 411 -45.80 -6.97 32.85
C ARG A 411 -45.78 -5.72 31.98
N HIS A 412 -44.62 -5.34 31.46
CA HIS A 412 -44.50 -4.18 30.57
C HIS A 412 -45.27 -4.37 29.25
N LEU A 413 -45.21 -5.57 28.64
CA LEU A 413 -45.97 -5.88 27.42
C LEU A 413 -47.49 -5.81 27.68
N LEU A 414 -47.97 -6.44 28.76
CA LEU A 414 -49.38 -6.46 29.15
C LEU A 414 -49.91 -5.05 29.52
N GLN A 415 -49.03 -4.15 29.97
CA GLN A 415 -49.39 -2.75 30.27
C GLN A 415 -49.39 -1.84 29.05
N LYS A 416 -48.62 -2.16 28.00
CA LYS A 416 -48.42 -1.27 26.85
C LYS A 416 -49.15 -1.67 25.58
N SER A 417 -49.52 -2.93 25.42
CA SER A 417 -50.23 -3.41 24.24
C SER A 417 -51.63 -3.87 24.61
N ASP A 418 -52.64 -3.46 23.84
CA ASP A 418 -54.01 -3.96 23.99
C ASP A 418 -54.36 -5.01 22.90
N VAL A 419 -53.37 -5.42 22.09
CA VAL A 419 -53.57 -6.20 20.86
C VAL A 419 -53.25 -7.69 21.05
N TYR A 420 -53.24 -8.22 22.27
CA TYR A 420 -52.98 -9.64 22.53
C TYR A 420 -54.26 -10.41 22.89
N ARG A 421 -54.34 -11.68 22.50
CA ARG A 421 -55.47 -12.54 22.83
C ARG A 421 -55.32 -13.17 24.21
N VAL A 422 -56.01 -12.59 25.20
CA VAL A 422 -56.08 -13.07 26.60
C VAL A 422 -56.41 -14.57 26.71
N ARG A 423 -57.24 -15.12 25.80
CA ARG A 423 -57.65 -16.53 25.82
C ARG A 423 -56.48 -17.52 25.75
N PHE A 424 -55.39 -17.17 25.05
CA PHE A 424 -54.21 -18.04 24.91
C PHE A 424 -53.26 -17.93 26.11
N LEU A 425 -53.36 -16.86 26.90
CA LEU A 425 -52.58 -16.68 28.14
C LEU A 425 -53.24 -17.40 29.32
N MET A 426 -54.57 -17.29 29.43
CA MET A 426 -55.36 -17.92 30.49
C MET A 426 -55.33 -19.45 30.41
N GLY A 427 -55.30 -20.03 29.21
CA GLY A 427 -55.36 -21.50 29.04
C GLY A 427 -54.17 -22.27 29.63
N LYS A 428 -52.99 -21.65 29.77
CA LYS A 428 -51.79 -22.29 30.33
C LYS A 428 -51.69 -22.22 31.85
N GLU A 429 -52.35 -21.26 32.50
CA GLU A 429 -52.39 -21.17 33.97
C GLU A 429 -53.24 -22.26 34.61
N TYR A 430 -54.20 -22.85 33.89
CA TYR A 430 -55.07 -23.94 34.39
C TYR A 430 -54.53 -25.36 34.13
N LEU A 431 -53.34 -25.51 33.53
CA LEU A 431 -52.76 -26.79 33.12
C LEU A 431 -51.53 -27.23 33.93
N HIS A 432 -51.17 -26.51 35.00
CA HIS A 432 -50.07 -26.85 35.91
C HIS A 432 -50.51 -26.97 37.36
#